data_AF-X1SPE3-F1
#
_entry.id   AF-X1SPE3-F1
#
_cell.length_a   1.000
_cell.length_b   1.000
_cell.length_c   1.000
_cell.angle_alpha   90.00
_cell.angle_beta   90.00
_cell.angle_gamma   90.00
#
_symmetry.space_group_name_H-M   'P 1'
#
loop_
_entity.id
_entity.type
_entity.pdbx_description
1 polymer ?
#
loop_
_entity_poly.entity_id
_entity_poly.type
_entity_poly.pdbx_seq_one_letter_code
_entity_poly.pdbx_strand_id
1 'polypeptide(L)' 'MSNGLVKVADARTRELKRWETPRIGKPMAIMENGSLVLTKVGRKMGYKVSNKEL' A
#
# COMPACT_ATOMS: atom_id res chain seq x y z
N MET A 1 15.01 8.36 0.13
CA MET A 1 14.66 7.62 -1.10
C MET A 1 13.15 7.66 -1.22
N SER A 2 12.63 8.28 -2.28
CA SER A 2 11.20 8.28 -2.58
C SER A 2 10.76 6.83 -2.78
N ASN A 3 10.08 6.25 -1.80
CA ASN A 3 9.53 4.91 -1.87
C ASN A 3 8.63 4.86 -3.11
N GLY A 4 9.05 4.12 -4.13
CA GLY A 4 8.36 3.99 -5.42
C GLY A 4 7.07 3.19 -5.33
N LEU A 5 6.25 3.45 -4.31
CA LEU A 5 4.93 2.88 -4.14
C LEU A 5 3.91 3.88 -4.67
N VAL A 6 2.99 3.38 -5.48
CA VAL A 6 1.86 4.14 -5.98
C VAL A 6 0.67 3.84 -5.08
N LYS A 7 -0.05 4.91 -4.68
CA LYS A 7 -1.33 4.81 -3.99
C LYS A 7 -2.41 4.51 -5.02
N VAL A 8 -3.14 3.41 -4.83
CA VAL A 8 -4.28 3.04 -5.66
C VAL A 8 -5.54 3.24 -4.86
N ALA A 9 -6.37 4.17 -5.35
CA ALA A 9 -7.65 4.52 -4.76
C ALA A 9 -8.79 4.16 -5.71
N ASP A 10 -9.98 3.96 -5.14
CA ASP A 10 -11.21 3.90 -5.92
C ASP A 10 -11.41 5.22 -6.69
N ALA A 11 -11.64 5.15 -7.99
CA ALA A 11 -11.73 6.33 -8.84
C ALA A 11 -12.96 7.22 -8.52
N ARG A 12 -14.01 6.62 -7.98
CA ARG A 12 -15.30 7.29 -7.73
C ARG A 12 -15.37 7.88 -6.32
N THR A 13 -14.92 7.13 -5.32
CA THR A 13 -14.97 7.56 -3.91
C THR A 13 -13.66 8.20 -3.44
N ARG A 14 -12.58 8.04 -4.19
CA ARG A 14 -11.20 8.40 -3.79
C ARG A 14 -10.71 7.65 -2.55
N GLU A 15 -11.42 6.59 -2.14
CA GLU A 15 -11.04 5.77 -1.00
C GLU A 15 -9.76 4.99 -1.32
N LEU A 16 -8.75 5.12 -0.46
CA LEU A 16 -7.49 4.41 -0.62
C LEU A 16 -7.71 2.91 -0.43
N LYS A 17 -7.30 2.10 -1.41
CA LYS A 17 -7.45 0.63 -1.35
C LYS A 17 -6.13 -0.07 -1.10
N ARG A 18 -5.03 0.39 -1.70
CA ARG A 18 -3.73 -0.29 -1.60
C ARG A 18 -2.57 0.59 -2.04
N TRP A 19 -1.37 0.12 -1.69
CA TRP A 19 -0.09 0.61 -2.19
C TRP A 19 0.57 -0.50 -2.99
N GLU A 20 1.05 -0.18 -4.19
CA GLU A 20 1.68 -1.16 -5.07
C GLU A 20 2.95 -0.62 -5.72
N THR A 21 3.81 -1.53 -6.21
CA THR A 21 4.98 -1.12 -7.00
C THR A 21 4.56 -0.91 -8.47
N PRO A 22 4.94 0.21 -9.11
CA PRO A 22 4.56 0.50 -10.49
C PRO A 22 5.16 -0.48 -11.50
N ARG A 23 6.26 -1.17 -11.12
CA ARG A 23 6.92 -2.15 -11.99
C ARG A 23 6.25 -3.52 -12.03
N ILE A 24 5.58 -3.93 -10.96
CA ILE A 24 5.10 -5.33 -10.81
C ILE A 24 3.57 -5.36 -10.65
N GLY A 25 2.92 -4.24 -10.35
CA GLY A 25 1.48 -4.18 -10.07
C GLY A 25 1.06 -5.02 -8.87
N LYS A 26 2.02 -5.47 -8.06
CA LYS A 26 1.76 -6.28 -6.86
C LYS A 26 1.54 -5.36 -5.68
N PRO A 27 0.45 -5.54 -4.91
CA PRO A 27 0.22 -4.75 -3.72
C PRO A 27 1.26 -5.09 -2.65
N MET A 28 1.91 -4.06 -2.13
CA MET A 28 2.79 -4.17 -0.96
C MET A 28 1.97 -4.09 0.33
N ALA A 29 0.91 -3.28 0.32
CA ALA A 29 0.02 -3.11 1.45
C ALA A 29 -1.39 -2.81 0.96
N ILE A 30 -2.41 -3.22 1.73
CA ILE A 30 -3.83 -3.03 1.43
C ILE A 30 -4.54 -2.38 2.62
N MET A 31 -5.62 -1.66 2.37
CA MET A 31 -6.54 -1.22 3.42
C MET A 31 -7.51 -2.34 3.74
N GLU A 32 -7.50 -2.80 4.99
CA GLU A 32 -8.41 -3.82 5.51
C GLU A 32 -9.01 -3.28 6.80
N ASN A 33 -10.34 -3.16 6.86
CA ASN A 33 -11.07 -2.62 8.02
C ASN A 33 -10.51 -1.27 8.53
N GLY A 34 -10.18 -0.36 7.61
CA GLY A 34 -9.62 0.95 7.94
C GLY A 34 -8.16 0.94 8.39
N SER A 35 -7.51 -0.23 8.45
CA SER A 35 -6.11 -0.37 8.81
C SER A 35 -5.25 -0.74 7.61
N LEU A 36 -4.04 -0.19 7.56
CA LEU A 36 -3.06 -0.56 6.55
C LEU A 36 -2.39 -1.88 6.92
N VAL A 37 -2.54 -2.90 6.08
CA VAL A 37 -1.99 -4.25 6.30
C VAL A 37 -0.99 -4.60 5.20
N LEU A 38 0.19 -5.09 5.59
CA LEU A 38 1.20 -5.56 4.63
C LEU A 38 0.80 -6.90 4.01
N THR A 39 0.97 -6.99 2.69
CA THR A 39 0.83 -8.27 2.00
C THR A 39 2.03 -9.18 2.29
N LYS A 40 1.94 -10.45 1.89
CA LYS A 40 3.08 -11.38 1.94
C LYS A 40 4.28 -10.84 1.14
N VAL A 41 4.03 -10.12 0.05
CA VAL A 41 5.08 -9.53 -0.78
C VAL A 41 5.72 -8.33 -0.06
N GLY A 42 4.90 -7.42 0.48
CA GLY A 42 5.40 -6.27 1.25
C GLY A 42 6.31 -6.70 2.41
N ARG A 43 5.92 -7.74 3.15
CA ARG A 43 6.74 -8.34 4.22
C ARG A 43 8.06 -8.91 3.71
N LYS A 44 8.03 -9.69 2.62
CA LYS A 44 9.26 -10.27 2.02
C LYS A 44 10.23 -9.21 1.53
N MET A 45 9.73 -8.08 1.05
CA MET A 45 10.53 -6.95 0.57
C MET A 45 11.03 -6.06 1.71
N GLY A 46 10.73 -6.38 2.98
CA GLY A 46 11.22 -5.65 4.15
C GLY A 46 10.43 -4.37 4.47
N TYR A 47 9.27 -4.14 3.86
CA TYR A 47 8.42 -3.00 4.19
C TYR A 47 7.81 -3.14 5.58
N LYS A 48 7.54 -1.99 6.21
CA LYS A 48 6.86 -1.86 7.50
C LYS A 48 5.69 -0.89 7.36
N VAL A 49 4.56 -1.19 7.99
CA VAL A 49 3.48 -0.21 8.14
C VAL A 49 3.96 0.83 9.14
N SER A 50 3.97 2.10 8.76
CA SER A 50 4.24 3.19 9.68
C SER A 50 2.93 3.90 9.97
N ASN A 51 2.56 4.00 11.24
CA ASN A 51 1.38 4.75 11.68
C ASN A 51 1.58 6.28 11.62
N LYS A 52 2.64 6.79 10.96
CA LYS A 52 3.01 8.21 10.94
C LYS A 52 2.26 9.06 9.90
N GLU A 53 1.30 8.52 9.18
CA GLU A 53 0.41 9.29 8.31
C GLU A 53 -1.04 8.83 8.50
N LEU A 54 -1.68 9.37 9.54
CA LEU A 54 -3.10 9.70 9.55
C LEU A 54 -3.25 11.12 10.08
#